data_AF-A0A8B9LT74-F1
#
_entry.id   AF-A0A8B9LT74-F1
#
_cell.length_a   1.000
_cell.length_b   1.000
_cell.length_c   1.000
_cell.angle_alpha   90.00
_cell.angle_beta   90.00
_cell.angle_gamma   90.00
#
_symmetry.space_group_name_H-M   'P 1'
#
loop_
_entity.id
_entity.type
_entity.pdbx_description
1 polymer ?
#
loop_
_entity_poly.entity_id
_entity_poly.type
_entity_poly.pdbx_seq_one_letter_code
_entity_poly.pdbx_strand_id
1 'polypeptide(L)'
;VGKEKKSPFPPLCAARLKPIRQKTKNAVVSILDTGEVCMELLKGQGTQERVKEVLRISCDGSMVTVYQPNDGKGFPVLDHPPSPPEDIFICSYEDLPEKYWKKYQYATKFVQLVKSKTPKVTLYTKFAKCMLMENSPNADLEVCFYDGAKTHRSGDQVRVVEKSGKSYTMKGDIGLSGVSPECRLYMELADEGHRMCLSLEAAISAEEQRSARATPFFPITIGRSDLDSMDYMLHDMISYNGSDFTTASLAKGSSPQSAKDGHNVNTGKVLKSIFVPNIGWASQLTTGEVWVQFNDGSQLVVQAGVSCITFTSPEGHITRYKENEKLPELVKEKLHCLSSILSLLASPAVRR
;
A
#
# COMPACT_ATOMS: atom_id res chain seq x y z
N VAL A 1 -11.83 3.79 46.99
CA VAL A 1 -11.52 2.71 46.02
C VAL A 1 -11.66 3.30 44.63
N GLY A 2 -10.54 3.68 44.00
CA GLY A 2 -10.55 4.30 42.67
C GLY A 2 -11.02 3.29 41.63
N LYS A 3 -11.96 3.70 40.78
CA LYS A 3 -12.36 2.89 39.62
C LYS A 3 -11.13 2.74 38.71
N GLU A 4 -10.60 1.53 38.59
CA GLU A 4 -9.66 1.20 37.50
C GLU A 4 -10.34 1.56 36.17
N LYS A 5 -9.87 2.64 35.54
CA LYS A 5 -10.30 3.00 34.19
C LYS A 5 -9.64 2.00 33.24
N LYS A 6 -10.31 0.86 33.01
CA LYS A 6 -9.88 -0.08 31.98
C LYS A 6 -9.86 0.62 30.63
N SER A 7 -8.68 0.63 30.01
CA SER A 7 -8.47 1.11 28.65
C SER A 7 -9.30 0.27 27.66
N PRO A 8 -9.91 0.89 26.64
CA PRO A 8 -10.89 0.22 25.77
C PRO A 8 -10.29 -0.74 24.72
N PHE A 9 -8.97 -0.77 24.56
CA PHE A 9 -8.24 -1.61 23.59
C PHE A 9 -6.77 -1.78 24.03
N PRO A 10 -5.99 -2.71 23.44
CA PRO A 10 -4.54 -2.78 23.70
C PRO A 10 -3.79 -1.58 23.09
N PRO A 11 -2.59 -1.24 23.59
CA PRO A 11 -1.75 -0.21 23.00
C PRO A 11 -1.40 -0.55 21.54
N LEU A 12 -1.20 0.49 20.72
CA LEU A 12 -0.76 0.30 19.34
C LEU A 12 0.68 -0.24 19.30
N CYS A 13 1.09 -0.83 18.18
CA CYS A 13 2.48 -1.22 17.97
C CYS A 13 2.85 -0.98 16.51
N ALA A 14 3.85 -0.17 16.25
CA ALA A 14 4.33 0.20 14.91
C ALA A 14 5.64 -0.52 14.51
N ALA A 15 6.02 -1.57 15.25
CA ALA A 15 7.22 -2.34 14.95
C ALA A 15 7.22 -2.86 13.50
N ARG A 16 8.40 -2.80 12.86
CA ARG A 16 8.67 -3.22 11.47
C ARG A 16 7.92 -2.45 10.37
N LEU A 17 7.10 -1.46 10.73
CA LEU A 17 6.43 -0.61 9.75
C LEU A 17 7.42 0.41 9.17
N LYS A 18 7.32 0.64 7.86
CA LYS A 18 8.14 1.65 7.18
C LYS A 18 7.58 3.06 7.47
N PRO A 19 8.44 4.09 7.43
CA PRO A 19 7.99 5.47 7.55
C PRO A 19 6.96 5.82 6.47
N ILE A 20 5.89 6.48 6.90
CA ILE A 20 4.80 6.92 6.03
C ILE A 20 4.16 8.16 6.64
N ARG A 21 3.71 9.10 5.81
CA ARG A 21 3.03 10.31 6.24
C ARG A 21 1.76 10.51 5.43
N GLN A 22 0.63 10.64 6.12
CA GLN A 22 -0.68 10.78 5.50
C GLN A 22 -1.40 12.01 6.06
N LYS A 23 -1.69 12.96 5.17
CA LYS A 23 -2.54 14.11 5.50
C LYS A 23 -4.01 13.76 5.31
N THR A 24 -4.81 14.12 6.30
CA THR A 24 -6.28 14.06 6.27
C THR A 24 -6.85 15.46 6.45
N LYS A 25 -8.18 15.58 6.51
CA LYS A 25 -8.86 16.87 6.65
C LYS A 25 -8.45 17.64 7.92
N ASN A 26 -8.23 16.95 9.04
CA ASN A 26 -8.05 17.58 10.35
C ASN A 26 -6.74 17.19 11.04
N ALA A 27 -5.94 16.33 10.42
CA ALA A 27 -4.71 15.81 11.02
C ALA A 27 -3.73 15.38 9.94
N VAL A 28 -2.44 15.48 10.21
CA VAL A 28 -1.42 14.67 9.54
C VAL A 28 -0.99 13.57 10.49
N VAL A 29 -0.94 12.34 10.00
CA VAL A 29 -0.52 11.17 10.79
C VAL A 29 0.66 10.52 10.12
N SER A 30 1.70 10.22 10.91
CA SER A 30 2.94 9.68 10.41
C SER A 30 3.43 8.51 11.26
N ILE A 31 4.07 7.53 10.63
CA ILE A 31 5.05 6.65 11.27
C ILE A 31 6.42 7.22 10.91
N LEU A 32 7.22 7.55 11.92
CA LEU A 32 8.55 8.14 11.76
C LEU A 32 9.61 7.05 11.49
N ASP A 33 10.80 7.49 11.09
CA ASP A 33 11.99 6.63 10.98
C ASP A 33 12.40 5.98 12.31
N THR A 34 12.10 6.64 13.42
CA THR A 34 12.24 6.11 14.79
C THR A 34 11.22 5.02 15.13
N GLY A 35 10.19 4.81 14.30
CA GLY A 35 9.06 3.93 14.59
C GLY A 35 7.98 4.57 15.47
N GLU A 36 8.18 5.79 15.95
CA GLU A 36 7.14 6.53 16.67
C GLU A 36 5.98 6.91 15.73
N VAL A 37 4.77 6.95 16.30
CA VAL A 37 3.58 7.41 15.60
C VAL A 37 3.31 8.85 15.98
N CYS A 38 3.33 9.76 15.01
CA CYS A 38 3.14 11.18 15.22
C CYS A 38 1.81 11.65 14.63
N MET A 39 0.95 12.25 15.44
CA MET A 39 -0.25 12.94 14.99
C MET A 39 -0.12 14.45 15.14
N GLU A 40 -0.19 15.17 14.03
CA GLU A 40 -0.19 16.63 13.95
C GLU A 40 -1.62 17.11 13.74
N LEU A 41 -2.25 17.68 14.76
CA LEU A 41 -3.64 18.14 14.69
C LEU A 41 -3.74 19.52 14.09
N LEU A 42 -4.57 19.63 13.05
CA LEU A 42 -4.70 20.80 12.21
C LEU A 42 -5.89 21.65 12.67
N LYS A 43 -5.70 22.98 12.68
CA LYS A 43 -6.80 23.96 12.76
C LYS A 43 -6.63 25.03 11.68
N GLY A 44 -7.75 25.58 11.23
CA GLY A 44 -7.79 26.55 10.13
C GLY A 44 -8.32 25.91 8.84
N GLN A 45 -8.27 26.65 7.74
CA GLN A 45 -8.68 26.17 6.42
C GLN A 45 -7.71 26.69 5.34
N GLY A 46 -7.50 25.88 4.30
CA GLY A 46 -6.68 26.25 3.14
C GLY A 46 -5.24 26.61 3.53
N THR A 47 -4.78 27.78 3.08
CA THR A 47 -3.42 28.27 3.32
C THR A 47 -3.17 28.73 4.77
N GLN A 48 -4.20 28.81 5.60
CA GLN A 48 -4.10 29.18 7.02
C GLN A 48 -4.09 27.98 7.96
N GLU A 49 -4.02 26.77 7.42
CA GLU A 49 -3.96 25.55 8.22
C GLU A 49 -2.67 25.47 9.03
N ARG A 50 -2.80 25.22 10.33
CA ARG A 50 -1.68 25.15 11.26
C ARG A 50 -1.76 23.93 12.15
N VAL A 51 -0.60 23.32 12.42
CA VAL A 51 -0.42 22.30 13.45
C VAL A 51 -0.48 22.96 14.81
N LYS A 52 -1.50 22.65 15.60
CA LYS A 52 -1.78 23.30 16.90
C LYS A 52 -1.49 22.42 18.11
N GLU A 53 -1.54 21.13 17.92
CA GLU A 53 -1.29 20.13 18.96
C GLU A 53 -0.67 18.92 18.28
N VAL A 54 0.35 18.34 18.91
CA VAL A 54 1.03 17.14 18.43
C VAL A 54 0.94 16.06 19.50
N LEU A 55 0.64 14.83 19.07
CA LEU A 55 0.76 13.63 19.89
C LEU A 55 1.83 12.74 19.27
N ARG A 56 2.93 12.49 19.97
CA ARG A 56 3.93 11.48 19.64
C ARG A 56 3.72 10.27 20.52
N ILE A 57 3.58 9.11 19.90
CA ILE A 57 3.31 7.84 20.56
C ILE A 57 4.50 6.93 20.28
N SER A 58 5.06 6.31 21.32
CA SER A 58 6.18 5.38 21.18
C SER A 58 5.83 4.21 20.25
N CYS A 59 6.86 3.56 19.70
CA CYS A 59 6.69 2.45 18.77
C CYS A 59 5.86 1.28 19.34
N ASP A 60 5.92 1.04 20.66
CA ASP A 60 5.16 0.03 21.40
C ASP A 60 3.82 0.56 21.96
N GLY A 61 3.48 1.82 21.70
CA GLY A 61 2.25 2.46 22.13
C GLY A 61 2.15 2.79 23.61
N SER A 62 3.18 2.49 24.40
CA SER A 62 3.15 2.57 25.87
C SER A 62 3.34 3.99 26.42
N MET A 63 4.01 4.87 25.67
CA MET A 63 4.30 6.25 26.08
C MET A 63 3.73 7.24 25.08
N VAL A 64 3.14 8.31 25.60
CA VAL A 64 2.53 9.39 24.81
C VAL A 64 3.12 10.72 25.25
N THR A 65 3.70 11.45 24.31
CA THR A 65 4.16 12.83 24.47
C THR A 65 3.22 13.76 23.73
N VAL A 66 2.69 14.77 24.41
CA VAL A 66 1.77 15.76 23.86
C VAL A 66 2.34 17.15 24.03
N TYR A 67 2.28 17.96 22.99
CA TYR A 67 2.75 19.35 23.06
C TYR A 67 1.98 20.27 22.12
N GLN A 68 2.02 21.56 22.43
CA GLN A 68 1.46 22.62 21.60
C GLN A 68 2.59 23.45 21.02
N PRO A 69 2.89 23.33 19.71
CA PRO A 69 3.95 24.12 19.10
C PRO A 69 3.62 25.62 19.12
N ASN A 70 4.66 26.45 19.27
CA ASN A 70 4.58 27.91 19.21
C ASN A 70 3.52 28.48 20.17
N ASP A 71 3.54 28.04 21.43
CA ASP A 71 2.61 28.46 22.49
C ASP A 71 1.12 28.36 22.08
N GLY A 72 0.77 27.29 21.35
CA GLY A 72 -0.58 27.08 20.84
C GLY A 72 -0.99 27.98 19.66
N LYS A 73 -0.11 28.89 19.20
CA LYS A 73 -0.31 29.60 17.92
C LYS A 73 -0.12 28.67 16.72
N GLY A 74 0.65 27.60 16.89
CA GLY A 74 0.87 26.56 15.89
C GLY A 74 1.79 26.99 14.76
N PHE A 75 2.32 25.99 14.06
CA PHE A 75 3.15 26.16 12.87
C PHE A 75 2.36 25.86 11.58
N PRO A 76 2.73 26.45 10.44
CA PRO A 76 2.28 25.97 9.14
C PRO A 76 2.53 24.46 9.00
N VAL A 77 1.70 23.77 8.21
CA VAL A 77 1.93 22.35 7.92
C VAL A 77 3.18 22.22 7.04
N LEU A 78 4.20 21.52 7.56
CA LEU A 78 5.45 21.23 6.84
C LEU A 78 5.49 19.76 6.41
N ASP A 79 6.58 19.35 5.77
CA ASP A 79 6.81 17.95 5.35
C ASP A 79 7.26 17.03 6.50
N HIS A 80 7.68 17.62 7.61
CA HIS A 80 8.07 16.93 8.84
C HIS A 80 7.30 17.49 10.05
N PRO A 81 7.11 16.69 11.12
CA PRO A 81 6.48 17.17 12.33
C PRO A 81 7.29 18.30 12.99
N PRO A 82 6.63 19.26 13.67
CA PRO A 82 7.34 20.30 14.40
C PRO A 82 8.06 19.72 15.61
N SER A 83 9.27 20.21 15.89
CA SER A 83 10.04 19.79 17.06
C SER A 83 9.29 20.09 18.38
N PRO A 84 9.41 19.23 19.40
CA PRO A 84 8.82 19.49 20.70
C PRO A 84 9.47 20.73 21.36
N PRO A 85 8.67 21.61 22.01
CA PRO A 85 9.19 22.69 22.84
C PRO A 85 9.71 22.16 24.19
N GLU A 86 10.10 23.04 25.11
CA GLU A 86 10.48 22.66 26.48
C GLU A 86 9.27 22.19 27.31
N ASP A 87 8.11 22.84 27.13
CA ASP A 87 6.87 22.46 27.82
C ASP A 87 6.14 21.33 27.08
N ILE A 88 6.37 20.10 27.55
CA ILE A 88 5.75 18.88 27.03
C ILE A 88 5.03 18.11 28.13
N PHE A 89 3.91 17.49 27.77
CA PHE A 89 3.19 16.56 28.62
C PHE A 89 3.55 15.14 28.22
N ILE A 90 4.12 14.36 29.13
CA ILE A 90 4.42 12.93 28.91
C ILE A 90 3.58 12.11 29.87
N CYS A 91 2.92 11.07 29.36
CA CYS A 91 2.21 10.10 30.18
C CYS A 91 2.33 8.69 29.61
N SER A 92 2.09 7.71 30.47
CA SER A 92 1.90 6.33 30.04
C SER A 92 0.56 6.16 29.31
N TYR A 93 0.40 5.05 28.61
CA TYR A 93 -0.86 4.62 28.00
C TYR A 93 -1.99 4.52 29.04
N GLU A 94 -1.70 3.95 30.21
CA GLU A 94 -2.68 3.74 31.28
C GLU A 94 -3.11 5.05 31.95
N ASP A 95 -2.20 6.03 32.01
CA ASP A 95 -2.44 7.34 32.62
C ASP A 95 -2.94 8.39 31.61
N LEU A 96 -3.22 7.98 30.36
CA LEU A 96 -3.60 8.91 29.28
C LEU A 96 -4.91 9.64 29.61
N PRO A 97 -4.91 10.99 29.68
CA PRO A 97 -6.12 11.76 29.96
C PRO A 97 -7.22 11.54 28.92
N GLU A 98 -8.49 11.55 29.35
CA GLU A 98 -9.63 11.18 28.50
C GLU A 98 -9.76 12.00 27.21
N LYS A 99 -9.34 13.26 27.25
CA LYS A 99 -9.32 14.16 26.08
C LYS A 99 -8.43 13.66 24.93
N TYR A 100 -7.54 12.70 25.16
CA TYR A 100 -6.64 12.14 24.16
C TYR A 100 -7.05 10.76 23.64
N TRP A 101 -8.00 10.05 24.28
CA TRP A 101 -8.38 8.69 23.87
C TRP A 101 -8.86 8.59 22.43
N LYS A 102 -9.68 9.53 21.95
CA LYS A 102 -10.14 9.55 20.55
C LYS A 102 -9.00 9.75 19.55
N LYS A 103 -7.95 10.49 19.94
CA LYS A 103 -6.77 10.77 19.12
C LYS A 103 -5.85 9.56 19.08
N TYR A 104 -5.59 8.95 20.24
CA TYR A 104 -4.87 7.70 20.32
C TYR A 104 -5.56 6.60 19.50
N GLN A 105 -6.89 6.46 19.64
CA GLN A 105 -7.67 5.49 18.84
C GLN A 105 -7.54 5.74 17.33
N TYR A 106 -7.43 7.00 16.90
CA TYR A 106 -7.18 7.34 15.51
C TYR A 106 -5.81 6.81 15.06
N ALA A 107 -4.76 7.06 15.85
CA ALA A 107 -3.43 6.51 15.60
C ALA A 107 -3.45 4.98 15.54
N THR A 108 -4.15 4.32 16.47
CA THR A 108 -4.32 2.85 16.45
C THR A 108 -4.95 2.36 15.15
N LYS A 109 -6.02 3.00 14.66
CA LYS A 109 -6.67 2.63 13.39
C LYS A 109 -5.76 2.85 12.19
N PHE A 110 -4.99 3.94 12.19
CA PHE A 110 -4.01 4.22 11.15
C PHE A 110 -2.90 3.16 11.12
N VAL A 111 -2.30 2.84 12.27
CA VAL A 111 -1.28 1.78 12.38
C VAL A 111 -1.86 0.43 11.93
N GLN A 112 -3.08 0.11 12.32
CA GLN A 112 -3.73 -1.14 11.92
C GLN A 112 -3.95 -1.23 10.40
N LEU A 113 -4.30 -0.11 9.76
CA LEU A 113 -4.42 -0.02 8.30
C LEU A 113 -3.07 -0.20 7.61
N VAL A 114 -2.00 0.41 8.13
CA VAL A 114 -0.65 0.23 7.57
C VAL A 114 -0.21 -1.24 7.71
N LYS A 115 -0.47 -1.85 8.88
CA LYS A 115 -0.20 -3.27 9.11
C LYS A 115 -0.89 -4.20 8.12
N SER A 116 -2.17 -3.94 7.80
CA SER A 116 -2.93 -4.77 6.84
C SER A 116 -2.45 -4.66 5.40
N LYS A 117 -1.51 -3.76 5.11
CA LYS A 117 -0.84 -3.57 3.82
C LYS A 117 0.66 -3.79 3.87
N THR A 118 1.19 -4.27 5.01
CA THR A 118 2.62 -4.52 5.19
C THR A 118 2.87 -6.03 5.25
N PRO A 119 3.47 -6.63 4.21
CA PRO A 119 3.78 -8.06 4.22
C PRO A 119 4.76 -8.42 5.34
N LYS A 120 4.38 -9.42 6.14
CA LYS A 120 5.21 -10.05 7.17
C LYS A 120 5.89 -11.32 6.63
N VAL A 121 5.12 -12.17 5.93
CA VAL A 121 5.62 -13.38 5.25
C VAL A 121 5.22 -13.33 3.80
N THR A 122 6.19 -13.45 2.89
CA THR A 122 5.96 -13.64 1.46
C THR A 122 6.39 -15.05 1.07
N LEU A 123 5.48 -15.85 0.55
CA LEU A 123 5.72 -17.22 0.12
C LEU A 123 5.41 -17.37 -1.37
N TYR A 124 6.42 -17.73 -2.15
CA TYR A 124 6.25 -18.14 -3.54
C TYR A 124 5.92 -19.63 -3.58
N THR A 125 4.75 -19.95 -4.14
CA THR A 125 4.30 -21.33 -4.39
C THR A 125 4.39 -21.64 -5.87
N LYS A 126 4.00 -22.84 -6.29
CA LYS A 126 3.91 -23.19 -7.70
C LYS A 126 2.92 -22.32 -8.50
N PHE A 127 1.88 -21.79 -7.86
CA PHE A 127 0.75 -21.15 -8.55
C PHE A 127 0.59 -19.66 -8.23
N ALA A 128 1.17 -19.21 -7.12
CA ALA A 128 0.92 -17.87 -6.62
C ALA A 128 1.99 -17.37 -5.66
N LYS A 129 2.04 -16.05 -5.51
CA LYS A 129 2.69 -15.33 -4.42
C LYS A 129 1.69 -15.07 -3.31
N CYS A 130 1.90 -15.69 -2.15
CA CYS A 130 1.11 -15.50 -0.94
C CYS A 130 1.78 -14.45 -0.04
N MET A 131 1.02 -13.51 0.49
CA MET A 131 1.51 -12.42 1.35
C MET A 131 0.65 -12.33 2.60
N LEU A 132 1.18 -12.80 3.72
CA LEU A 132 0.58 -12.66 5.04
C LEU A 132 1.04 -11.32 5.65
N MET A 133 0.10 -10.52 6.14
CA MET A 133 0.34 -9.14 6.56
C MET A 133 0.65 -9.00 8.07
N GLU A 134 1.12 -7.82 8.51
CA GLU A 134 1.53 -7.53 9.91
C GLU A 134 0.38 -7.38 10.92
N ASN A 135 -0.88 -7.38 10.48
CA ASN A 135 -2.05 -7.07 11.32
C ASN A 135 -2.55 -8.26 12.18
N SER A 136 -1.63 -9.09 12.67
CA SER A 136 -1.90 -10.17 13.64
C SER A 136 -2.70 -9.68 14.86
N PRO A 137 -3.54 -10.53 15.49
CA PRO A 137 -3.69 -11.97 15.28
C PRO A 137 -4.56 -12.35 14.07
N ASN A 138 -5.37 -11.42 13.56
CA ASN A 138 -6.23 -11.65 12.39
C ASN A 138 -5.55 -11.05 11.16
N ALA A 139 -4.36 -11.56 10.84
CA ALA A 139 -3.57 -11.06 9.73
C ALA A 139 -4.31 -11.19 8.40
N ASP A 140 -4.24 -10.14 7.58
CA ASP A 140 -4.76 -10.18 6.22
C ASP A 140 -3.87 -11.07 5.36
N LEU A 141 -4.47 -11.69 4.36
CA LEU A 141 -3.74 -12.45 3.34
C LEU A 141 -4.08 -11.90 1.97
N GLU A 142 -3.07 -11.62 1.17
CA GLU A 142 -3.22 -11.38 -0.27
C GLU A 142 -2.49 -12.48 -1.04
N VAL A 143 -3.18 -13.09 -2.00
CA VAL A 143 -2.59 -14.12 -2.88
C VAL A 143 -2.73 -13.65 -4.32
N CYS A 144 -1.59 -13.44 -4.97
CA CYS A 144 -1.52 -13.06 -6.37
C CYS A 144 -1.12 -14.29 -7.20
N PHE A 145 -2.04 -14.80 -8.00
CA PHE A 145 -1.82 -15.96 -8.85
C PHE A 145 -1.07 -15.54 -10.13
N TYR A 146 -0.23 -16.43 -10.62
CA TYR A 146 0.59 -16.15 -11.81
C TYR A 146 -0.22 -16.05 -13.11
N ASP A 147 -1.47 -16.52 -13.10
CA ASP A 147 -2.43 -16.38 -14.20
C ASP A 147 -3.22 -15.06 -14.17
N GLY A 148 -2.90 -14.16 -13.23
CA GLY A 148 -3.51 -12.85 -13.08
C GLY A 148 -4.70 -12.77 -12.13
N ALA A 149 -5.16 -13.89 -11.57
CA ALA A 149 -6.17 -13.85 -10.51
C ALA A 149 -5.60 -13.35 -9.18
N LYS A 150 -6.47 -12.86 -8.29
CA LYS A 150 -6.09 -12.38 -6.96
C LYS A 150 -7.13 -12.75 -5.92
N THR A 151 -6.68 -13.15 -4.73
CA THR A 151 -7.54 -13.24 -3.55
C THR A 151 -7.06 -12.28 -2.47
N HIS A 152 -8.01 -11.80 -1.67
CA HIS A 152 -7.75 -11.00 -0.49
C HIS A 152 -8.66 -11.47 0.63
N ARG A 153 -8.08 -11.89 1.75
CA ARG A 153 -8.77 -12.31 2.96
C ARG A 153 -8.50 -11.29 4.06
N SER A 154 -9.56 -10.78 4.66
CA SER A 154 -9.55 -9.87 5.81
C SER A 154 -10.65 -10.29 6.77
N GLY A 155 -10.29 -10.88 7.91
CA GLY A 155 -11.25 -11.44 8.85
C GLY A 155 -12.11 -12.56 8.22
N ASP A 156 -13.43 -12.41 8.30
CA ASP A 156 -14.42 -13.34 7.74
C ASP A 156 -14.77 -13.08 6.26
N GLN A 157 -14.14 -12.05 5.67
CA GLN A 157 -14.39 -11.63 4.29
C GLN A 157 -13.28 -12.14 3.38
N VAL A 158 -13.68 -12.77 2.27
CA VAL A 158 -12.79 -13.17 1.18
C VAL A 158 -13.26 -12.52 -0.11
N ARG A 159 -12.38 -11.77 -0.74
CA ARG A 159 -12.56 -11.23 -2.09
C ARG A 159 -11.73 -12.04 -3.06
N VAL A 160 -12.35 -12.48 -4.15
CA VAL A 160 -11.67 -13.15 -5.27
C VAL A 160 -11.86 -12.30 -6.51
N VAL A 161 -10.80 -12.08 -7.26
CA VAL A 161 -10.77 -11.46 -8.58
C VAL A 161 -10.25 -12.52 -9.53
N GLU A 162 -11.11 -13.03 -10.40
CA GLU A 162 -10.73 -13.98 -11.45
C GLU A 162 -9.86 -13.28 -12.51
N LYS A 163 -9.10 -14.05 -13.29
CA LYS A 163 -8.30 -13.54 -14.43
C LYS A 163 -9.12 -12.75 -15.47
N SER A 164 -10.44 -12.99 -15.53
CA SER A 164 -11.39 -12.23 -16.35
C SER A 164 -11.64 -10.81 -15.85
N GLY A 165 -11.16 -10.47 -14.64
CA GLY A 165 -11.46 -9.23 -13.94
C GLY A 165 -12.77 -9.27 -13.12
N LYS A 166 -13.57 -10.35 -13.24
CA LYS A 166 -14.79 -10.52 -12.44
C LYS A 166 -14.43 -10.75 -10.98
N SER A 167 -15.08 -10.01 -10.08
CA SER A 167 -14.81 -10.09 -8.65
C SER A 167 -16.01 -10.53 -7.82
N TYR A 168 -15.76 -11.34 -6.81
CA TYR A 168 -16.74 -11.83 -5.85
C TYR A 168 -16.26 -11.53 -4.44
N THR A 169 -17.19 -11.14 -3.56
CA THR A 169 -16.90 -10.95 -2.15
C THR A 169 -17.82 -11.86 -1.35
N MET A 170 -17.22 -12.76 -0.60
CA MET A 170 -17.91 -13.73 0.25
C MET A 170 -17.67 -13.36 1.71
N LYS A 171 -18.67 -13.62 2.56
CA LYS A 171 -18.61 -13.40 4.00
C LYS A 171 -19.12 -14.63 4.72
N GLY A 172 -18.27 -15.26 5.52
CA GLY A 172 -18.57 -16.54 6.18
C GLY A 172 -18.84 -17.70 5.20
N ASP A 173 -19.34 -18.82 5.72
CA ASP A 173 -19.52 -20.08 4.97
C ASP A 173 -20.73 -20.06 4.01
N ILE A 174 -21.61 -19.06 4.12
CA ILE A 174 -22.91 -18.99 3.44
C ILE A 174 -22.75 -18.65 1.93
N GLY A 175 -21.56 -18.17 1.51
CA GLY A 175 -21.30 -17.72 0.14
C GLY A 175 -20.89 -18.80 -0.86
N LEU A 176 -20.64 -20.05 -0.43
CA LEU A 176 -19.99 -21.08 -1.26
C LEU A 176 -20.91 -21.75 -2.30
N SER A 177 -22.23 -21.70 -2.11
CA SER A 177 -23.21 -22.45 -2.91
C SER A 177 -23.52 -21.86 -4.30
N GLY A 178 -22.90 -20.74 -4.68
CA GLY A 178 -23.10 -20.10 -6.00
C GLY A 178 -21.82 -19.72 -6.74
N VAL A 179 -20.66 -20.18 -6.26
CA VAL A 179 -19.36 -19.75 -6.78
C VAL A 179 -18.90 -20.66 -7.92
N SER A 180 -18.21 -20.10 -8.92
CA SER A 180 -17.66 -20.87 -10.05
C SER A 180 -16.64 -21.92 -9.56
N PRO A 181 -16.46 -23.04 -10.28
CA PRO A 181 -15.42 -24.03 -9.95
C PRO A 181 -14.01 -23.41 -9.91
N GLU A 182 -13.74 -22.44 -10.78
CA GLU A 182 -12.47 -21.73 -10.84
C GLU A 182 -12.24 -20.86 -9.59
N CYS A 183 -13.26 -20.13 -9.15
CA CYS A 183 -13.16 -19.35 -7.91
C CYS A 183 -12.96 -20.24 -6.68
N ARG A 184 -13.63 -21.40 -6.61
CA ARG A 184 -13.37 -22.39 -5.55
C ARG A 184 -11.91 -22.86 -5.54
N LEU A 185 -11.33 -23.14 -6.69
CA LEU A 185 -9.92 -23.51 -6.80
C LEU A 185 -8.99 -22.40 -6.28
N TYR A 186 -9.23 -21.13 -6.63
CA TYR A 186 -8.44 -20.02 -6.09
C TYR A 186 -8.56 -19.90 -4.57
N MET A 187 -9.75 -20.15 -4.01
CA MET A 187 -9.94 -20.14 -2.56
C MET A 187 -9.17 -21.28 -1.88
N GLU A 188 -9.24 -22.50 -2.41
CA GLU A 188 -8.51 -23.67 -1.88
C GLU A 188 -7.00 -23.44 -1.89
N LEU A 189 -6.47 -22.92 -3.01
CA LEU A 189 -5.04 -22.57 -3.12
C LEU A 189 -4.65 -21.44 -2.17
N ALA A 190 -5.51 -20.44 -2.00
CA ALA A 190 -5.25 -19.35 -1.06
C ALA A 190 -5.27 -19.83 0.39
N ASP A 191 -6.15 -20.76 0.74
CA ASP A 191 -6.25 -21.35 2.09
C ASP A 191 -5.04 -22.23 2.42
N GLU A 192 -4.56 -23.00 1.45
CA GLU A 192 -3.33 -23.75 1.60
C GLU A 192 -2.12 -22.80 1.76
N GLY A 193 -2.04 -21.75 0.92
CA GLY A 193 -1.05 -20.69 1.06
C GLY A 193 -1.08 -20.00 2.43
N HIS A 194 -2.28 -19.73 2.94
CA HIS A 194 -2.50 -19.15 4.26
C HIS A 194 -1.94 -20.04 5.38
N ARG A 195 -2.31 -21.32 5.38
CA ARG A 195 -1.88 -22.31 6.36
C ARG A 195 -0.36 -22.45 6.39
N MET A 196 0.27 -22.47 5.21
CA MET A 196 1.74 -22.49 5.11
C MET A 196 2.37 -21.22 5.68
N CYS A 197 1.86 -20.03 5.34
CA CYS A 197 2.39 -18.77 5.84
C CYS A 197 2.28 -18.67 7.37
N LEU A 198 1.16 -19.09 7.97
CA LEU A 198 0.97 -19.13 9.42
C LEU A 198 1.93 -20.12 10.11
N SER A 199 2.15 -21.29 9.51
CA SER A 199 3.11 -22.28 10.03
C SER A 199 4.53 -21.71 10.05
N LEU A 200 4.92 -21.04 8.96
CA LEU A 200 6.21 -20.36 8.84
C LEU A 200 6.35 -19.21 9.85
N GLU A 201 5.31 -18.37 9.97
CA GLU A 201 5.27 -17.29 10.96
C GLU A 201 5.50 -17.84 12.37
N ALA A 202 4.78 -18.89 12.76
CA ALA A 202 4.89 -19.49 14.09
C ALA A 202 6.30 -20.06 14.35
N ALA A 203 6.85 -20.81 13.39
CA ALA A 203 8.19 -21.40 13.52
C ALA A 203 9.29 -20.34 13.64
N ILE A 204 9.24 -19.31 12.78
CA ILE A 204 10.22 -18.22 12.77
C ILE A 204 10.09 -17.35 14.01
N SER A 205 8.86 -17.05 14.45
CA SER A 205 8.62 -16.27 15.67
C SER A 205 9.16 -17.00 16.91
N ALA A 206 9.03 -18.33 16.97
CA ALA A 206 9.57 -19.12 18.07
C ALA A 206 11.12 -19.07 18.13
N GLU A 207 11.78 -19.06 16.97
CA GLU A 207 13.24 -18.92 16.90
C GLU A 207 13.69 -17.48 17.18
N GLU A 208 12.96 -16.47 16.68
CA GLU A 208 13.21 -15.05 17.00
C GLU A 208 13.16 -14.81 18.52
N GLN A 209 12.19 -15.40 19.22
CA GLN A 209 12.08 -15.32 20.69
C GLN A 209 13.20 -16.04 21.44
N ARG A 210 13.73 -17.14 20.89
CA ARG A 210 14.84 -17.90 21.48
C ARG A 210 16.18 -17.21 21.26
N SER A 211 16.33 -16.56 20.11
CA SER A 211 17.54 -15.83 19.76
C SER A 211 17.72 -14.65 20.71
N ALA A 212 18.82 -14.64 21.48
CA ALA A 212 19.17 -13.52 22.37
C ALA A 212 19.59 -12.23 21.62
N ARG A 213 19.34 -12.14 20.30
CA ARG A 213 19.77 -11.03 19.44
C ARG A 213 18.58 -10.14 19.07
N ALA A 214 18.81 -8.82 19.11
CA ALA A 214 17.85 -7.79 18.73
C ALA A 214 17.59 -7.67 17.22
N THR A 215 17.98 -8.67 16.41
CA THR A 215 17.79 -8.63 14.95
C THR A 215 16.43 -9.23 14.62
N PRO A 216 15.49 -8.45 14.05
CA PRO A 216 14.19 -8.98 13.66
C PRO A 216 14.33 -9.97 12.50
N PHE A 217 13.56 -11.05 12.53
CA PHE A 217 13.52 -12.07 11.48
C PHE A 217 12.47 -11.79 10.40
N PHE A 218 11.57 -10.84 10.67
CA PHE A 218 10.56 -10.37 9.73
C PHE A 218 10.89 -8.98 9.18
N PRO A 219 10.48 -8.65 7.95
CA PRO A 219 9.74 -9.51 7.01
C PRO A 219 10.63 -10.62 6.40
N ILE A 220 10.01 -11.73 5.98
CA ILE A 220 10.71 -12.83 5.31
C ILE A 220 10.09 -13.16 3.95
N THR A 221 10.94 -13.52 2.99
CA THR A 221 10.54 -14.01 1.67
C THR A 221 11.10 -15.41 1.45
N ILE A 222 10.23 -16.35 1.05
CA ILE A 222 10.57 -17.75 0.83
C ILE A 222 10.20 -18.17 -0.58
N GLY A 223 11.15 -18.77 -1.29
CA GLY A 223 11.03 -19.13 -2.69
C GLY A 223 11.27 -17.94 -3.63
N ARG A 224 11.11 -18.20 -4.93
CA ARG A 224 11.21 -17.21 -6.02
C ARG A 224 10.23 -17.61 -7.13
N SER A 225 9.81 -16.62 -7.92
CA SER A 225 9.06 -16.89 -9.15
C SER A 225 10.04 -17.22 -10.26
N ASP A 226 9.80 -18.28 -11.04
CA ASP A 226 10.60 -18.57 -12.25
C ASP A 226 10.30 -17.60 -13.41
N LEU A 227 9.33 -16.70 -13.22
CA LEU A 227 9.00 -15.59 -14.13
C LEU A 227 9.68 -14.30 -13.63
N ASP A 228 11.02 -14.28 -13.64
CA ASP A 228 11.85 -13.17 -13.14
C ASP A 228 11.51 -11.79 -13.76
N SER A 229 10.87 -11.76 -14.92
CA SER A 229 10.43 -10.51 -15.58
C SER A 229 9.10 -9.95 -15.05
N MET A 230 8.31 -10.72 -14.30
CA MET A 230 7.01 -10.30 -13.75
C MET A 230 7.11 -9.80 -12.31
N ASP A 231 8.19 -10.13 -11.57
CA ASP A 231 8.34 -9.74 -10.17
C ASP A 231 8.58 -8.22 -10.02
N TYR A 232 9.22 -7.57 -11.01
CA TYR A 232 9.36 -6.11 -11.07
C TYR A 232 8.02 -5.38 -11.28
N MET A 233 7.07 -5.99 -12.00
CA MET A 233 5.75 -5.40 -12.27
C MET A 233 4.73 -5.68 -11.16
N LEU A 234 4.84 -6.85 -10.50
CA LEU A 234 3.98 -7.19 -9.37
C LEU A 234 4.36 -6.40 -8.10
N HIS A 235 5.64 -6.07 -7.91
CA HIS A 235 6.11 -5.25 -6.78
C HIS A 235 5.50 -3.84 -6.80
N ASP A 236 5.35 -3.23 -7.98
CA ASP A 236 4.71 -1.92 -8.15
C ASP A 236 3.18 -1.97 -8.00
N MET A 237 2.54 -3.11 -8.25
CA MET A 237 1.12 -3.31 -7.91
C MET A 237 0.87 -3.54 -6.41
N ILE A 238 1.84 -4.11 -5.67
CA ILE A 238 1.73 -4.40 -4.23
C ILE A 238 2.08 -3.15 -3.41
N SER A 239 2.92 -2.25 -3.93
CA SER A 239 3.10 -0.92 -3.34
C SER A 239 1.91 -0.02 -3.69
N TYR A 240 0.76 -0.28 -3.06
CA TYR A 240 -0.35 0.66 -2.90
C TYR A 240 0.15 1.92 -2.17
N ASN A 241 0.84 2.81 -2.87
CA ASN A 241 1.17 4.15 -2.39
C ASN A 241 0.09 5.18 -2.78
N GLY A 242 -1.11 4.71 -3.13
CA GLY A 242 -2.21 5.53 -3.58
C GLY A 242 -3.54 4.80 -3.43
N SER A 243 -4.04 4.64 -2.21
CA SER A 243 -5.48 4.68 -2.01
C SER A 243 -5.97 6.12 -2.24
N ASP A 244 -7.14 6.28 -2.84
CA ASP A 244 -7.82 7.50 -3.33
C ASP A 244 -8.06 8.64 -2.29
N PHE A 245 -7.09 8.97 -1.45
CA PHE A 245 -7.07 10.15 -0.58
C PHE A 245 -5.62 10.60 -0.31
N THR A 246 -4.86 11.00 -1.33
CA THR A 246 -3.57 11.68 -1.10
C THR A 246 -3.30 12.75 -2.15
N THR A 247 -3.59 13.99 -1.78
CA THR A 247 -3.08 15.18 -2.47
C THR A 247 -1.59 15.34 -2.14
N ALA A 248 -0.79 15.41 -3.20
CA ALA A 248 0.54 16.01 -3.34
C ALA A 248 1.50 15.96 -2.14
N SER A 249 2.63 15.28 -2.31
CA SER A 249 3.88 15.66 -1.65
C SER A 249 5.03 15.65 -2.66
N LEU A 250 5.62 16.82 -2.82
CA LEU A 250 6.91 17.07 -3.45
C LEU A 250 7.99 16.76 -2.40
N ALA A 251 9.00 15.98 -2.75
CA ALA A 251 10.23 15.91 -1.98
C ALA A 251 11.42 16.11 -2.94
N LYS A 252 12.17 17.20 -2.74
CA LYS A 252 13.49 17.48 -3.30
C LYS A 252 14.48 17.62 -2.14
N GLY A 253 15.68 17.06 -2.31
CA GLY A 253 16.85 17.25 -1.45
C GLY A 253 17.69 15.97 -1.40
N SER A 254 18.62 15.77 -2.34
CA SER A 254 20.04 16.19 -2.30
C SER A 254 20.94 15.22 -1.51
N SER A 255 21.66 14.37 -2.25
CA SER A 255 22.69 13.44 -1.76
C SER A 255 24.11 13.98 -2.07
N PRO A 256 25.15 13.59 -1.33
CA PRO A 256 26.54 13.67 -1.82
C PRO A 256 26.92 12.43 -2.64
N GLN A 257 27.85 12.64 -3.56
CA GLN A 257 28.31 11.74 -4.62
C GLN A 257 29.11 10.52 -4.10
N SER A 258 28.87 9.36 -4.72
CA SER A 258 29.95 8.42 -5.07
C SER A 258 29.55 7.64 -6.31
N ALA A 259 30.38 7.73 -7.35
CA ALA A 259 30.16 7.14 -8.66
C ALA A 259 30.36 5.62 -8.63
N LYS A 260 29.46 4.88 -9.28
CA LYS A 260 29.77 3.70 -10.11
C LYS A 260 28.54 3.31 -10.92
N ASP A 261 28.79 3.13 -12.21
CA ASP A 261 27.83 2.90 -13.29
C ASP A 261 26.92 1.67 -13.07
N GLY A 262 25.62 1.88 -13.29
CA GLY A 262 24.59 0.85 -13.34
C GLY A 262 23.27 1.48 -13.81
N HIS A 263 22.77 1.01 -14.94
CA HIS A 263 21.61 1.55 -15.66
C HIS A 263 20.37 1.68 -14.75
N ASN A 264 20.05 2.92 -14.33
CA ASN A 264 18.92 3.20 -13.45
C ASN A 264 17.67 3.50 -14.29
N VAL A 265 16.81 2.49 -14.50
CA VAL A 265 15.49 2.70 -15.11
C VAL A 265 14.56 3.20 -14.01
N ASN A 266 14.24 4.48 -14.08
CA ASN A 266 13.40 5.20 -13.12
C ASN A 266 11.95 4.67 -13.21
N THR A 267 11.51 3.80 -12.29
CA THR A 267 10.16 3.24 -12.29
C THR A 267 9.18 4.27 -11.69
N GLY A 268 8.25 4.75 -12.52
CA GLY A 268 7.24 5.73 -12.11
C GLY A 268 6.16 5.12 -11.24
N LYS A 269 5.72 5.82 -10.18
CA LYS A 269 4.53 5.45 -9.38
C LYS A 269 3.24 5.68 -10.18
N VAL A 270 2.23 4.83 -10.05
CA VAL A 270 0.91 5.01 -10.70
C VAL A 270 0.18 6.24 -10.13
N LEU A 271 -0.21 7.17 -11.01
CA LEU A 271 -0.99 8.38 -10.71
C LEU A 271 -2.50 8.13 -10.71
N LYS A 272 -3.00 7.45 -11.75
CA LYS A 272 -4.43 7.24 -11.98
C LYS A 272 -4.63 5.95 -12.75
N SER A 273 -5.59 5.15 -12.34
CA SER A 273 -5.98 3.94 -13.06
C SER A 273 -7.50 3.91 -13.26
N ILE A 274 -7.94 3.55 -14.46
CA ILE A 274 -9.35 3.46 -14.83
C ILE A 274 -9.60 2.18 -15.61
N PHE A 275 -10.78 1.60 -15.43
CA PHE A 275 -11.28 0.56 -16.31
C PHE A 275 -12.10 1.19 -17.43
N VAL A 276 -11.74 0.90 -18.68
CA VAL A 276 -12.45 1.38 -19.87
C VAL A 276 -13.21 0.20 -20.50
N PRO A 277 -14.56 0.22 -20.53
CA PRO A 277 -15.36 -0.85 -21.10
C PRO A 277 -14.92 -1.22 -22.52
N ASN A 278 -14.88 -2.51 -22.82
CA ASN A 278 -14.43 -3.10 -24.10
C ASN A 278 -12.96 -2.90 -24.46
N ILE A 279 -12.21 -2.10 -23.69
CA ILE A 279 -10.79 -1.85 -23.92
C ILE A 279 -9.97 -2.60 -22.87
N GLY A 280 -10.15 -2.28 -21.59
CA GLY A 280 -9.40 -2.87 -20.48
C GLY A 280 -8.93 -1.85 -19.45
N TRP A 281 -7.87 -2.16 -18.72
CA TRP A 281 -7.30 -1.28 -17.70
C TRP A 281 -6.32 -0.30 -18.31
N ALA A 282 -6.43 0.98 -17.93
CA ALA A 282 -5.48 2.00 -18.31
C ALA A 282 -4.93 2.70 -17.05
N SER A 283 -3.61 2.76 -16.95
CA SER A 283 -2.89 3.33 -15.81
C SER A 283 -1.90 4.38 -16.31
N GLN A 284 -1.97 5.57 -15.75
CA GLN A 284 -0.98 6.63 -15.96
C GLN A 284 0.03 6.62 -14.81
N LEU A 285 1.31 6.72 -15.12
CA LEU A 285 2.41 6.81 -14.17
C LEU A 285 2.81 8.28 -13.93
N THR A 286 3.47 8.55 -12.81
CA THR A 286 4.05 9.85 -12.41
C THR A 286 5.10 10.34 -13.39
N THR A 287 5.72 9.42 -14.12
CA THR A 287 6.64 9.69 -15.23
C THR A 287 5.92 10.15 -16.50
N GLY A 288 4.58 10.14 -16.52
CA GLY A 288 3.74 10.45 -17.68
C GLY A 288 3.50 9.26 -18.61
N GLU A 289 4.14 8.12 -18.36
CA GLU A 289 3.93 6.88 -19.10
C GLU A 289 2.50 6.37 -18.91
N VAL A 290 1.90 5.88 -19.99
CA VAL A 290 0.55 5.32 -19.99
C VAL A 290 0.64 3.85 -20.37
N TRP A 291 0.17 3.01 -19.47
CA TRP A 291 0.09 1.58 -19.66
C TRP A 291 -1.37 1.17 -19.82
N VAL A 292 -1.64 0.38 -20.85
CA VAL A 292 -2.96 -0.16 -21.15
C VAL A 292 -2.86 -1.68 -21.21
N GLN A 293 -3.62 -2.36 -20.38
CA GLN A 293 -3.83 -3.80 -20.46
C GLN A 293 -5.20 -4.03 -21.10
N PHE A 294 -5.21 -4.61 -22.30
CA PHE A 294 -6.44 -4.88 -23.02
C PHE A 294 -7.12 -6.16 -22.52
N ASN A 295 -8.43 -6.25 -22.70
CA ASN A 295 -9.23 -7.40 -22.28
C ASN A 295 -8.84 -8.72 -22.99
N ASP A 296 -8.17 -8.64 -24.14
CA ASP A 296 -7.64 -9.79 -24.87
C ASP A 296 -6.28 -10.26 -24.33
N GLY A 297 -5.77 -9.65 -23.25
CA GLY A 297 -4.48 -9.98 -22.64
C GLY A 297 -3.29 -9.25 -23.25
N SER A 298 -3.46 -8.56 -24.39
CA SER A 298 -2.41 -7.71 -24.96
C SER A 298 -2.15 -6.47 -24.11
N GLN A 299 -0.95 -5.90 -24.21
CA GLN A 299 -0.57 -4.71 -23.47
C GLN A 299 0.06 -3.67 -24.38
N LEU A 300 -0.13 -2.40 -24.05
CA LEU A 300 0.48 -1.28 -24.74
C LEU A 300 1.03 -0.29 -23.71
N VAL A 301 2.28 0.09 -23.90
CA VAL A 301 3.00 1.06 -23.08
C VAL A 301 3.42 2.23 -23.95
N VAL A 302 3.04 3.45 -23.54
CA VAL A 302 3.44 4.70 -24.20
C VAL A 302 4.23 5.53 -23.21
N GLN A 303 5.50 5.76 -23.50
CA GLN A 303 6.38 6.55 -22.63
C GLN A 303 6.24 8.04 -22.90
N ALA A 304 6.16 8.86 -21.85
CA ALA A 304 6.12 10.31 -22.01
C ALA A 304 7.48 10.84 -22.52
N GLY A 305 7.43 11.69 -23.54
CA GLY A 305 8.63 12.32 -24.11
C GLY A 305 9.47 11.41 -24.99
N VAL A 306 9.06 10.16 -25.22
CA VAL A 306 9.71 9.24 -26.15
C VAL A 306 8.73 8.88 -27.26
N SER A 307 9.13 9.05 -28.52
CA SER A 307 8.32 8.62 -29.67
C SER A 307 8.49 7.12 -29.97
N CYS A 308 8.32 6.30 -28.93
CA CYS A 308 8.26 4.85 -29.06
C CYS A 308 7.15 4.26 -28.20
N ILE A 309 6.62 3.14 -28.66
CA ILE A 309 5.61 2.35 -27.96
C ILE A 309 6.14 0.94 -27.76
N THR A 310 5.74 0.31 -26.66
CA THR A 310 6.02 -1.11 -26.43
C THR A 310 4.69 -1.85 -26.41
N PHE A 311 4.56 -2.86 -27.26
CA PHE A 311 3.38 -3.72 -27.34
C PHE A 311 3.73 -5.12 -26.88
N THR A 312 2.90 -5.71 -26.04
CA THR A 312 2.97 -7.11 -25.65
C THR A 312 1.77 -7.82 -26.23
N SER A 313 1.98 -8.85 -27.06
CA SER A 313 0.87 -9.64 -27.61
C SER A 313 0.18 -10.48 -26.52
N PRO A 314 -1.04 -11.01 -26.75
CA PRO A 314 -1.70 -11.92 -25.81
C PRO A 314 -0.88 -13.16 -25.45
N GLU A 315 0.00 -13.58 -26.36
CA GLU A 315 0.91 -14.72 -26.20
C GLU A 315 2.19 -14.34 -25.41
N GLY A 316 2.32 -13.08 -25.00
CA GLY A 316 3.44 -12.58 -24.19
C GLY A 316 4.65 -12.07 -24.99
N HIS A 317 4.56 -11.99 -26.33
CA HIS A 317 5.67 -11.47 -27.14
C HIS A 317 5.74 -9.95 -27.07
N ILE A 318 6.91 -9.42 -26.71
CA ILE A 318 7.15 -7.97 -26.55
C ILE A 318 7.82 -7.42 -27.79
N THR A 319 7.20 -6.41 -28.42
CA THR A 319 7.72 -5.69 -29.58
C THR A 319 7.72 -4.18 -29.30
N ARG A 320 8.88 -3.54 -29.47
CA ARG A 320 9.02 -2.08 -29.34
C ARG A 320 9.02 -1.45 -30.72
N TYR A 321 8.15 -0.47 -30.93
CA TYR A 321 8.05 0.27 -32.18
C TYR A 321 8.48 1.73 -32.00
N LYS A 322 9.24 2.27 -32.95
CA LYS A 322 9.63 3.69 -33.02
C LYS A 322 8.71 4.48 -33.96
N GLU A 323 8.73 5.81 -33.84
CA GLU A 323 7.90 6.76 -34.61
C GLU A 323 7.85 6.51 -36.13
N ASN A 324 8.96 6.04 -36.71
CA ASN A 324 9.11 5.87 -38.16
C ASN A 324 8.95 4.41 -38.63
N GLU A 325 8.54 3.50 -37.76
CA GLU A 325 8.35 2.09 -38.10
C GLU A 325 6.91 1.80 -38.53
N LYS A 326 6.74 0.91 -39.52
CA LYS A 326 5.40 0.48 -39.96
C LYS A 326 4.76 -0.35 -38.86
N LEU A 327 3.77 0.23 -38.19
CA LEU A 327 2.99 -0.45 -37.17
C LEU A 327 2.06 -1.50 -37.80
N PRO A 328 1.98 -2.71 -37.24
CA PRO A 328 0.93 -3.67 -37.59
C PRO A 328 -0.46 -3.09 -37.34
N GLU A 329 -1.45 -3.53 -38.12
CA GLU A 329 -2.82 -2.98 -38.03
C GLU A 329 -3.43 -3.14 -36.64
N LEU A 330 -3.19 -4.29 -35.99
CA LEU A 330 -3.59 -4.55 -34.61
C LEU A 330 -3.06 -3.49 -33.63
N VAL A 331 -1.81 -3.06 -33.79
CA VAL A 331 -1.20 -2.05 -32.90
C VAL A 331 -1.80 -0.67 -33.17
N LYS A 332 -2.12 -0.34 -34.43
CA LYS A 332 -2.80 0.92 -34.79
C LYS A 332 -4.21 1.01 -34.20
N GLU A 333 -4.99 -0.08 -34.29
CA GLU A 333 -6.33 -0.14 -33.71
C GLU A 333 -6.28 0.12 -32.19
N LYS A 334 -5.34 -0.52 -31.50
CA LYS A 334 -5.12 -0.36 -30.06
C LYS A 334 -4.64 1.04 -29.68
N LEU A 335 -3.80 1.67 -30.51
CA LEU A 335 -3.40 3.07 -30.35
C LEU A 335 -4.55 4.05 -30.57
N HIS A 336 -5.49 3.74 -31.46
CA HIS A 336 -6.66 4.60 -31.68
C HIS A 336 -7.52 4.73 -30.41
N CYS A 337 -7.57 3.68 -29.57
CA CYS A 337 -8.22 3.73 -28.27
C CYS A 337 -7.51 4.66 -27.27
N LEU A 338 -6.21 4.92 -27.44
CA LEU A 338 -5.39 5.71 -26.51
C LEU A 338 -5.92 7.14 -26.38
N SER A 339 -6.42 7.76 -27.46
CA SER A 339 -6.98 9.11 -27.42
C SER A 339 -8.19 9.19 -26.48
N SER A 340 -9.10 8.22 -26.56
CA SER A 340 -10.26 8.12 -25.66
C SER A 340 -9.84 7.85 -24.22
N ILE A 341 -8.84 6.98 -24.02
CA ILE A 341 -8.28 6.66 -22.69
C ILE A 341 -7.65 7.90 -22.04
N LEU A 342 -6.84 8.65 -22.78
CA LEU A 342 -6.20 9.87 -22.31
C LEU A 342 -7.23 10.93 -21.91
N SER A 343 -8.32 11.06 -22.67
CA SER A 343 -9.42 11.96 -22.30
C SER A 343 -10.12 11.55 -21.00
N LEU A 344 -10.28 10.25 -20.74
CA LEU A 344 -10.86 9.73 -19.50
C LEU A 344 -9.89 9.84 -18.31
N LEU A 345 -8.59 9.71 -18.56
CA LEU A 345 -7.54 9.95 -17.56
C LEU A 345 -7.44 11.45 -17.22
N ALA A 346 -7.70 12.35 -18.17
CA ALA A 346 -7.70 13.80 -17.95
C ALA A 346 -8.99 14.32 -17.27
N SER A 347 -10.10 13.58 -17.26
CA SER A 347 -11.35 14.06 -16.66
C SER A 347 -11.32 14.03 -15.12
N PRO A 348 -11.76 15.10 -14.43
CA PRO A 348 -11.92 15.08 -12.98
C PRO A 348 -13.04 14.10 -12.60
N ALA A 349 -12.80 13.26 -11.59
CA ALA A 349 -13.75 12.25 -11.15
C ALA A 349 -15.13 12.89 -10.84
N VAL A 350 -16.16 12.48 -11.58
CA VAL A 350 -17.54 12.84 -11.29
C VAL A 350 -17.91 12.19 -9.96
N ARG A 351 -18.06 13.02 -8.92
CA ARG A 351 -18.60 12.58 -7.62
C ARG A 351 -20.03 12.07 -7.85
N ARG A 352 -20.24 10.78 -7.65
CA ARG A 352 -21.58 10.20 -7.40
C ARG A 352 -21.61 9.67 -5.99
#